data_AF-V9LKG7-F1
#
_entry.id   AF-V9LKG7-F1
#
_cell.length_a   1.000
_cell.length_b   1.000
_cell.length_c   1.000
_cell.angle_alpha   90.00
_cell.angle_beta   90.00
_cell.angle_gamma   90.00
#
_symmetry.space_group_name_H-M   'P 1'
#
loop_
_entity.id
_entity.type
_entity.pdbx_description
1 polymer ?
#
loop_
_entity_poly.entity_id
_entity_poly.type
_entity_poly.pdbx_seq_one_letter_code
_entity_poly.pdbx_strand_id
1 'polypeptide(L)'
;MHVIDHARGEPAVESRNVLVESARIARGRVVDLNKLQAQDHDAVIFPGGFGAAKNLSSFAVDGKDCKVITDVERVLKDFHQAGN
;
A
#
# COMPACT_ATOMS: atom_id res chain seq x y z
N MET A 1 12.73 1.22 1.76
CA MET A 1 11.89 0.28 2.53
C MET A 1 12.54 -1.08 2.63
N HIS A 2 12.26 -1.80 3.72
CA HIS A 2 12.94 -3.05 4.08
C HIS A 2 12.21 -4.26 3.52
N VAL A 3 12.98 -5.25 3.06
CA VAL A 3 12.50 -6.61 2.86
C VAL A 3 12.82 -7.40 4.12
N ILE A 4 11.87 -8.19 4.61
CA ILE A 4 12.00 -8.94 5.87
C ILE A 4 12.04 -10.43 5.55
N ASP A 5 13.10 -11.09 6.00
CA ASP A 5 13.12 -12.55 6.12
C ASP A 5 12.24 -12.91 7.31
N HIS A 6 11.02 -13.36 7.04
CA HIS A 6 10.05 -13.69 8.07
C HIS A 6 10.40 -15.00 8.81
N ALA A 7 11.27 -15.86 8.26
CA ALA A 7 11.72 -17.05 8.97
C ALA A 7 12.74 -16.71 10.07
N ARG A 8 13.55 -15.67 9.86
CA ARG A 8 14.52 -15.17 10.84
C ARG A 8 14.00 -13.99 11.66
N GLY A 9 12.98 -13.29 11.19
CA GLY A 9 12.44 -12.09 11.81
C GLY A 9 13.30 -10.84 11.60
N GLU A 10 14.20 -10.85 10.61
CA GLU A 10 15.23 -9.82 10.42
C GLU A 10 15.16 -9.20 9.00
N PRO A 11 15.69 -7.98 8.81
CA PRO A 11 15.84 -7.41 7.48
C PRO A 11 16.77 -8.25 6.59
N ALA A 12 16.35 -8.51 5.36
CA ALA A 12 17.16 -9.14 4.33
C ALA A 12 17.84 -8.07 3.45
N VAL A 13 19.07 -8.35 2.99
CA VAL A 13 19.82 -7.48 2.06
C VAL A 13 19.37 -7.77 0.63
N GLU A 14 18.13 -7.40 0.31
CA GLU A 14 17.53 -7.53 -1.01
C GLU A 14 16.58 -6.36 -1.29
N SER A 15 16.25 -6.15 -2.56
CA SER A 15 15.28 -5.15 -3.00
C SER A 15 14.15 -5.82 -3.75
N ARG A 16 12.91 -5.41 -3.46
CA ARG A 16 11.71 -5.95 -4.09
C ARG A 16 10.74 -4.83 -4.43
N ASN A 17 10.00 -5.02 -5.53
CA ASN A 17 9.01 -4.06 -5.99
C ASN A 17 7.64 -4.38 -5.38
N VAL A 18 6.97 -3.39 -4.79
CA VAL A 18 5.70 -3.57 -4.08
C VAL A 18 4.62 -4.16 -4.99
N LEU A 19 4.47 -3.69 -6.23
CA LEU A 19 3.45 -4.17 -7.16
C LEU A 19 3.72 -5.62 -7.59
N VAL A 20 4.99 -5.95 -7.91
CA VAL A 20 5.41 -7.32 -8.26
C VAL A 20 5.17 -8.28 -7.10
N GLU A 21 5.47 -7.88 -5.86
CA GLU A 21 5.22 -8.72 -4.69
C GLU A 21 3.72 -8.86 -4.39
N SER A 22 2.94 -7.79 -4.56
CA SER A 22 1.47 -7.80 -4.38
C SER A 22 0.76 -8.72 -5.37
N ALA A 23 1.31 -8.87 -6.58
CA ALA A 23 0.80 -9.78 -7.61
C ALA A 23 0.74 -11.24 -7.12
N ARG A 24 1.59 -11.66 -6.16
CA ARG A 24 1.54 -13.02 -5.59
C ARG A 24 0.22 -13.26 -4.86
N ILE A 25 -0.26 -12.30 -4.08
CA ILE A 25 -1.55 -12.40 -3.35
C ILE A 25 -2.71 -12.40 -4.34
N ALA A 26 -2.68 -11.48 -5.32
CA ALA A 26 -3.74 -11.33 -6.31
C ALA A 26 -3.73 -12.39 -7.44
N ARG A 27 -2.77 -13.34 -7.41
CA ARG A 27 -2.53 -14.34 -8.47
C ARG A 27 -2.40 -13.71 -9.86
N GLY A 28 -1.61 -12.64 -9.95
CA GLY A 28 -1.35 -11.88 -11.18
C GLY A 28 -2.41 -10.83 -11.54
N ARG A 29 -3.59 -10.84 -10.92
CA ARG A 29 -4.67 -9.86 -11.18
C ARG A 29 -4.50 -8.60 -10.33
N VAL A 30 -3.40 -7.88 -10.56
CA VAL A 30 -3.10 -6.62 -9.86
C VAL A 30 -2.83 -5.52 -10.88
N VAL A 31 -3.22 -4.30 -10.56
CA VAL A 31 -2.94 -3.10 -11.35
C VAL A 31 -2.25 -2.08 -10.46
N ASP A 32 -1.54 -1.14 -11.10
CA ASP A 32 -0.95 -0.01 -10.40
C ASP A 32 -2.06 0.84 -9.73
N LEU A 33 -1.81 1.27 -8.50
CA LEU A 33 -2.75 2.07 -7.71
C LEU A 33 -3.06 3.42 -8.38
N ASN A 34 -2.13 3.98 -9.16
CA ASN A 34 -2.37 5.22 -9.91
C ASN A 34 -3.48 5.09 -10.97
N LYS A 35 -3.83 3.86 -11.39
CA LYS A 35 -4.90 3.60 -12.36
C LYS A 35 -6.27 3.46 -11.71
N LEU A 36 -6.35 3.38 -10.37
CA LEU A 36 -7.61 3.23 -9.66
C LEU A 36 -8.43 4.53 -9.73
N GLN A 37 -9.65 4.41 -10.24
CA GLN A 37 -10.64 5.49 -10.28
C GLN A 37 -11.82 5.14 -9.39
N ALA A 38 -12.21 6.04 -8.48
CA ALA A 38 -13.28 5.77 -7.53
C ALA A 38 -14.65 5.53 -8.22
N GLN A 39 -14.89 6.17 -9.36
CA GLN A 39 -16.15 6.03 -10.12
C GLN A 39 -16.42 4.62 -10.68
N ASP A 40 -15.37 3.78 -10.78
CA ASP A 40 -15.49 2.42 -11.33
C ASP A 40 -15.74 1.37 -10.24
N HIS A 41 -15.88 1.80 -8.98
CA HIS A 41 -15.96 0.92 -7.80
C HIS A 41 -16.87 1.47 -6.71
N ASP A 42 -17.56 0.59 -5.99
CA ASP A 42 -18.45 1.01 -4.89
C ASP A 42 -17.74 1.32 -3.58
N ALA A 43 -16.55 0.74 -3.37
CA ALA A 43 -15.81 0.84 -2.11
C ALA A 43 -14.30 0.58 -2.29
N VAL A 44 -13.52 1.02 -1.30
CA VAL A 44 -12.09 0.74 -1.19
C VAL A 44 -11.76 0.10 0.15
N ILE A 45 -10.88 -0.90 0.13
CA ILE A 45 -10.40 -1.60 1.33
C ILE A 45 -8.87 -1.60 1.30
N PHE A 46 -8.26 -1.21 2.41
CA PHE A 46 -6.81 -1.33 2.63
C PHE A 46 -6.55 -2.42 3.65
N PRO A 47 -6.13 -3.64 3.22
CA PRO A 47 -5.70 -4.67 4.15
C PRO A 47 -4.54 -4.20 5.02
N GLY A 48 -4.45 -4.75 6.23
CA GLY A 48 -3.39 -4.44 7.18
C GLY A 48 -2.04 -5.09 6.84
N GLY A 49 -1.25 -5.31 7.88
CA GLY A 49 0.14 -5.76 7.77
C GLY A 49 1.11 -4.59 7.81
N PHE A 50 2.32 -4.85 8.32
CA PHE A 50 3.27 -3.76 8.61
C PHE A 50 3.77 -3.02 7.37
N GLY A 51 3.62 -3.63 6.19
CA GLY A 51 3.87 -2.98 4.90
C GLY A 51 3.00 -1.75 4.65
N ALA A 52 1.79 -1.66 5.22
CA ALA A 52 0.94 -0.48 5.06
C ALA A 52 1.59 0.77 5.69
N ALA A 53 2.08 0.66 6.93
CA ALA A 53 2.76 1.74 7.65
C ALA A 53 4.15 2.11 7.09
N LYS A 54 4.64 1.32 6.14
CA LYS A 54 6.03 1.37 5.65
C LYS A 54 6.12 1.74 4.17
N ASN A 55 5.21 1.22 3.35
CA ASN A 55 5.22 1.35 1.90
C ASN A 55 4.10 2.28 1.41
N LEU A 56 2.97 2.35 2.12
CA LEU A 56 1.83 3.22 1.79
C LEU A 56 1.88 4.54 2.58
N SER A 57 2.74 4.61 3.59
CA SER A 57 3.06 5.82 4.34
C SER A 57 4.45 5.69 4.96
N SER A 58 4.92 6.78 5.58
CA SER A 58 6.13 6.78 6.41
C SER A 58 5.85 6.53 7.90
N PHE A 59 4.66 6.06 8.27
CA PHE A 59 4.22 5.97 9.67
C PHE A 59 5.14 5.14 10.57
N ALA A 60 5.71 4.06 10.06
CA ALA A 60 6.62 3.21 10.82
C ALA A 60 7.95 3.88 11.18
N VAL A 61 8.30 5.01 10.55
CA VAL A 61 9.53 5.77 10.79
C VAL A 61 9.21 7.13 11.42
N ASP A 62 8.25 7.86 10.85
CA ASP A 62 7.93 9.24 11.21
C ASP A 62 6.79 9.34 12.25
N GLY A 63 6.13 8.23 12.59
CA GLY A 63 5.06 8.18 13.58
C GLY A 63 3.91 9.15 13.28
N LYS A 64 3.60 10.03 14.23
CA LYS A 64 2.51 11.01 14.10
C LYS A 64 2.73 12.03 12.97
N ASP A 65 3.98 12.26 12.57
CA ASP A 65 4.35 13.25 11.56
C ASP A 65 4.48 12.60 10.16
N CYS A 66 3.92 11.39 10.01
CA CYS A 66 4.02 10.63 8.79
C CYS A 66 3.36 11.30 7.59
N LYS A 67 3.83 10.89 6.43
CA LYS A 67 3.23 11.24 5.14
C LYS A 67 2.65 9.99 4.53
N VAL A 68 1.45 10.10 4.00
CA VAL A 68 0.84 9.08 3.15
C VAL A 68 1.39 9.27 1.74
N ILE A 69 1.61 8.19 0.99
CA ILE A 69 2.03 8.33 -0.41
C ILE A 69 0.89 8.96 -1.23
N THR A 70 1.25 9.79 -2.21
CA THR A 70 0.29 10.64 -2.95
C THR A 70 -0.88 9.85 -3.55
N ASP A 71 -0.63 8.67 -4.13
CA ASP A 71 -1.69 7.86 -4.74
C ASP A 71 -2.68 7.30 -3.72
N VAL A 72 -2.21 6.93 -2.53
CA VAL A 72 -3.08 6.42 -1.45
C VAL A 72 -3.94 7.56 -0.91
N GLU A 73 -3.35 8.73 -0.69
CA GLU A 73 -4.07 9.92 -0.25
C GLU A 73 -5.15 10.32 -1.27
N ARG A 74 -4.80 10.36 -2.56
CA ARG A 74 -5.75 10.63 -3.65
C ARG A 74 -6.90 9.63 -3.62
N VAL A 75 -6.61 8.33 -3.67
CA VAL A 75 -7.64 7.27 -3.66
C VAL A 75 -8.59 7.41 -2.47
N LEU A 76 -8.06 7.58 -1.26
CA LEU A 76 -8.91 7.72 -0.06
C LEU A 76 -9.82 8.96 -0.14
N LYS A 77 -9.30 10.09 -0.63
CA LYS A 77 -10.10 11.30 -0.84
C LYS A 77 -11.15 11.11 -1.92
N ASP A 78 -10.80 10.50 -3.06
CA ASP A 78 -11.71 10.25 -4.18
C ASP A 78 -12.91 9.38 -3.73
N PHE A 79 -12.65 8.27 -3.03
CA PHE A 79 -13.72 7.39 -2.52
C PHE A 79 -14.56 8.06 -1.42
N HIS A 80 -13.93 8.84 -0.53
CA HIS A 80 -14.67 9.57 0.51
C HIS A 80 -15.60 10.65 -0.09
N GLN A 81 -15.15 11.35 -1.13
CA GLN A 81 -15.95 12.36 -1.83
C GLN A 81 -17.09 11.75 -2.64
N ALA A 82 -16.95 10.52 -3.12
CA ALA A 82 -17.99 9.82 -3.88
C ALA A 82 -19.12 9.27 -2.99
N GLY A 83 -18.82 8.96 -1.73
CA GLY A 83 -19.80 8.50 -0.74
C GLY A 83 -20.54 9.64 -0.06
N ASN A 84 -21.61 10.14 -0.70
CA ASN A 84 -22.52 11.14 -0.14
C ASN A 84 -23.15 10.71 1.19
#